data_AF-D5WN45-F1
#
_entry.id   AF-D5WN45-F1
#
_cell.length_a   1.000
_cell.length_b   1.000
_cell.length_c   1.000
_cell.angle_alpha   90.00
_cell.angle_beta   90.00
_cell.angle_gamma   90.00
#
_symmetry.space_group_name_H-M   'P 1'
#
loop_
_entity.id
_entity.type
_entity.pdbx_description
1 polymer ?
#
loop_
_entity_poly.entity_id
_entity_poly.type
_entity_poly.pdbx_seq_one_letter_code
_entity_poly.pdbx_strand_id
1 'polypeptide(L)' 'MPLYDYVCRNCRLRFEILVRTDSPVACPRCQSTELEKQVSAPSAPARSRAIIAAARRQAAHEGHFSNYSTVDRSKLLRES' A
#
# COMPACT_ATOMS: atom_id res chain seq x y z
N MET A 1 -10.54 -3.13 14.35
CA MET A 1 -9.59 -4.23 14.65
C MET A 1 -8.26 -3.88 14.03
N PRO A 2 -7.28 -3.41 14.82
CA PRO A 2 -5.93 -3.20 14.29
C PRO A 2 -5.32 -4.52 13.83
N LEU A 3 -4.54 -4.45 12.75
CA LEU A 3 -3.74 -5.54 12.22
C LEU A 3 -2.30 -5.33 12.70
N TYR A 4 -1.69 -6.36 13.27
CA TYR A 4 -0.32 -6.28 13.78
C TYR A 4 0.52 -7.47 13.33
N ASP A 5 1.79 -7.17 13.09
CA ASP A 5 2.85 -8.14 12.87
C ASP A 5 3.50 -8.54 14.20
N TYR A 6 3.72 -9.84 14.41
CA TYR A 6 4.41 -10.38 15.58
C TYR A 6 5.49 -11.37 15.18
N VAL A 7 6.53 -11.46 16.02
CA VAL A 7 7.49 -12.56 16.04
C VAL A 7 7.38 -13.27 17.38
N CYS A 8 7.14 -14.59 17.37
CA CYS A 8 7.17 -15.37 18.60
C CYS A 8 8.61 -15.56 19.09
N ARG A 9 8.87 -15.28 20.37
CA ARG A 9 10.21 -15.44 20.96
C ARG A 9 10.64 -16.91 21.11
N ASN A 10 9.68 -17.81 21.29
CA ASN A 10 9.96 -19.24 21.48
C ASN A 10 10.26 -19.96 20.16
N CYS A 11 9.34 -19.90 19.18
CA CYS A 11 9.48 -20.65 17.92
C CYS A 11 9.94 -19.80 16.72
N ARG A 12 10.16 -18.49 16.91
CA ARG A 12 10.58 -17.52 15.88
C ARG A 12 9.65 -17.40 14.68
N LEU A 13 8.41 -17.89 14.79
CA LEU A 13 7.40 -17.69 13.75
C LEU A 13 7.05 -16.22 13.65
N ARG A 14 7.14 -15.68 12.43
CA ARG A 14 6.56 -14.38 12.07
C ARG A 14 5.12 -14.61 11.60
N PHE A 15 4.17 -13.85 12.13
CA PHE A 15 2.77 -13.96 11.74
C PHE A 15 2.06 -12.62 11.96
N GLU A 16 0.97 -12.45 11.21
CA GLU A 16 0.12 -11.28 11.26
C GLU A 16 -1.25 -11.67 11.82
N ILE A 17 -1.83 -10.83 12.68
CA ILE A 17 -3.14 -11.11 13.27
C ILE A 17 -3.94 -9.84 13.52
N LEU A 18 -5.25 -9.92 13.28
CA LEU A 18 -6.20 -8.89 13.68
C LEU A 18 -6.46 -8.99 15.19
N VAL A 19 -6.10 -7.96 15.94
CA VAL A 19 -6.26 -7.95 17.39
C VAL A 19 -7.61 -7.34 17.77
N ARG A 20 -8.32 -8.01 18.68
CA ARG A 20 -9.48 -7.49 19.41
C ARG A 20 -9.02 -7.01 20.78
N THR A 21 -9.60 -5.91 21.26
CA THR A 21 -9.20 -5.23 22.49
C THR A 21 -9.12 -6.17 23.71
N ASP A 22 -10.05 -7.12 23.81
CA ASP A 22 -10.19 -7.97 25.00
C ASP A 22 -9.72 -9.42 24.80
N SER A 23 -9.03 -9.73 23.69
CA SER A 23 -8.58 -11.08 23.38
C SER A 23 -7.06 -11.20 23.52
N PRO A 24 -6.54 -12.14 24.35
CA PRO A 24 -5.12 -12.40 24.40
C PRO A 24 -4.65 -12.96 23.05
N VAL A 25 -3.47 -12.51 22.61
CA VAL A 25 -2.81 -12.96 21.38
C VAL A 25 -1.80 -14.04 21.75
N ALA A 26 -1.85 -15.18 21.06
CA ALA A 26 -0.90 -16.27 21.22
C ALA A 26 -0.33 -16.70 19.87
N CYS A 27 0.86 -17.30 19.89
CA CYS A 27 1.48 -17.84 18.69
C CYS A 27 0.64 -19.00 18.12
N PRO A 28 0.26 -18.97 16.82
CA PRO A 28 -0.58 -20.02 16.23
C PRO A 28 0.15 -21.38 16.09
N ARG A 29 1.48 -21.41 16.23
CA ARG A 29 2.29 -22.63 16.11
C ARG A 29 2.61 -23.28 17.45
N CYS A 30 2.96 -22.50 18.47
CA CYS A 30 3.43 -23.04 19.76
C CYS A 30 2.60 -22.59 20.96
N GLN A 31 1.55 -21.79 20.74
CA GLN A 31 0.63 -21.27 21.76
C GLN A 31 1.30 -20.38 22.84
N SER A 32 2.59 -20.07 22.73
CA SER A 32 3.27 -19.11 23.60
C SER A 32 2.67 -17.71 23.43
N THR A 33 2.55 -17.00 24.56
CA THR A 33 2.16 -15.59 24.65
C THR A 33 3.37 -14.65 24.61
N GLU A 34 4.59 -15.21 24.53
CA GLU A 34 5.82 -14.43 24.43
C GLU A 34 6.02 -13.96 22.98
N LEU A 35 5.43 -12.81 22.67
CA LEU A 35 5.36 -12.23 21.34
C LEU A 35 6.03 -10.85 21.30
N GLU A 36 6.79 -10.61 20.24
CA GLU A 36 7.39 -9.31 19.97
C GLU A 36 6.65 -8.62 18.83
N LYS A 37 5.94 -7.53 19.15
CA LYS A 37 5.22 -6.72 18.16
C LYS A 37 6.23 -6.05 17.24
N GLN A 38 6.07 -6.25 15.94
CA GLN A 38 6.92 -5.65 14.93
C GLN A 38 6.37 -4.29 14.50
N VAL A 39 7.27 -3.42 14.06
CA VAL A 39 6.93 -2.16 13.41
C VAL A 39 7.02 -2.39 11.91
N SER A 40 5.89 -2.27 11.21
CA SER A 40 5.87 -2.32 9.76
C SER A 40 6.53 -1.04 9.21
N ALA A 41 7.31 -1.18 8.14
CA ALA A 41 7.91 -0.03 7.48
C ALA A 41 6.80 0.89 6.94
N PRO A 42 6.92 2.22 7.06
CA PRO A 42 5.98 3.13 6.43
C PRO A 42 6.02 2.93 4.91
N SER A 43 4.84 3.00 4.27
CA SER A 43 4.78 2.94 2.81
C SER A 43 5.59 4.07 2.19
N ALA A 44 6.29 3.78 1.09
CA ALA A 44 6.99 4.80 0.33
C ALA A 44 5.99 5.86 -0.18
N PRO A 45 6.44 7.12 -0.42
CA PRO A 45 5.59 8.16 -0.96
C PRO A 45 4.88 7.71 -2.25
N ALA A 46 3.59 8.06 -2.36
CA ALA A 46 2.78 7.67 -3.51
C ALA A 46 3.37 8.23 -4.82
N ARG A 47 3.53 7.36 -5.82
CA ARG A 47 3.98 7.74 -7.18
C ARG A 47 2.83 7.98 -8.15
N SER A 48 1.60 7.99 -7.65
CA SER A 48 0.38 8.08 -8.47
C SER A 48 0.40 9.27 -9.42
N ARG A 49 0.84 10.45 -8.97
CA ARG A 49 0.94 11.65 -9.83
C ARG A 49 1.85 11.43 -11.04
N ALA A 50 3.02 10.83 -10.83
CA ALA A 50 3.98 10.56 -11.90
C ALA A 50 3.45 9.50 -12.88
N ILE A 51 2.84 8.44 -12.36
CA ILE A 51 2.23 7.36 -13.16
C ILE A 51 1.09 7.93 -14.02
N ILE A 52 0.19 8.73 -13.43
CA ILE A 52 -0.93 9.37 -14.14
C ILE A 52 -0.39 10.33 -15.22
N ALA A 53 0.63 11.12 -14.91
CA ALA A 53 1.24 12.03 -15.89
C ALA A 53 1.86 11.26 -17.08
N ALA A 54 2.56 10.16 -16.81
CA ALA A 54 3.12 9.31 -17.87
C ALA A 54 2.03 8.69 -18.75
N ALA A 55 0.98 8.13 -18.13
CA ALA A 55 -0.15 7.58 -18.87
C ALA A 55 -0.85 8.64 -19.74
N ARG A 56 -1.02 9.86 -19.23
CA ARG A 56 -1.59 10.99 -20.00
C ARG A 56 -0.74 11.37 -21.20
N ARG A 57 0.58 11.38 -21.07
CA ARG A 57 1.50 11.64 -22.21
C ARG A 57 1.42 10.53 -23.25
N GLN A 58 1.35 9.27 -22.83
CA GLN A 58 1.19 8.14 -23.76
C GLN A 58 -0.13 8.24 -24.54
N ALA A 59 -1.24 8.50 -23.83
CA ALA A 59 -2.53 8.74 -24.47
C ALA A 59 -2.48 9.93 -25.44
N ALA A 60 -1.64 10.93 -25.18
CA ALA A 60 -1.43 12.05 -26.09
C ALA A 60 -0.81 11.64 -27.41
N HIS A 61 0.29 10.90 -27.31
CA HIS A 61 1.03 10.40 -28.46
C HIS A 61 0.15 9.49 -29.33
N GLU A 62 -0.70 8.66 -28.70
CA GLU A 62 -1.60 7.73 -29.38
C GLU A 62 -2.93 8.36 -29.85
N GLY A 63 -3.22 9.61 -29.48
CA GLY A 63 -4.47 10.27 -29.82
C GLY A 63 -5.70 9.79 -29.03
N HIS A 64 -5.50 9.08 -27.91
CA HIS A 64 -6.54 8.53 -27.03
C HIS A 64 -7.17 9.60 -26.10
N PHE A 65 -7.50 10.78 -26.63
CA PHE A 65 -8.04 11.92 -25.87
C PHE A 65 -9.55 12.15 -26.02
N SER A 66 -10.30 11.16 -26.51
CA SER A 66 -11.75 11.26 -26.73
C SER A 66 -12.54 11.62 -25.46
N ASN A 67 -12.02 11.26 -24.27
CA ASN A 67 -12.64 11.53 -22.98
C ASN A 67 -12.11 12.78 -22.26
N TYR A 68 -11.18 13.52 -22.85
CA TYR A 68 -10.57 14.70 -22.20
C TYR A 68 -11.36 15.96 -22.54
N SER A 69 -11.54 16.83 -21.54
CA SER A 69 -12.08 18.16 -21.81
C SER A 69 -11.15 18.93 -22.74
N THR A 70 -11.69 19.90 -23.49
CA THR A 70 -10.90 20.77 -24.36
C THR A 70 -9.79 21.50 -23.59
N VAL A 71 -10.07 21.88 -22.33
CA VAL A 71 -9.12 22.53 -21.43
C VAL A 71 -7.99 21.56 -21.04
N ASP A 72 -8.32 20.34 -20.63
CA ASP A 72 -7.31 19.35 -20.21
C ASP A 72 -6.42 18.91 -21.37
N ARG A 73 -7.01 18.71 -22.56
CA ARG A 73 -6.26 18.41 -23.79
C ARG A 73 -5.29 19.54 -24.13
N SER A 74 -5.74 20.80 -24.02
CA SER A 74 -4.88 21.96 -24.30
C SER A 74 -3.72 22.10 -23.32
N LYS A 75 -3.89 21.73 -22.04
CA LYS A 75 -2.80 21.76 -21.05
C LYS A 75 -1.76 20.68 -21.34
N LEU A 76 -2.20 19.46 -21.64
CA LEU A 76 -1.31 18.33 -21.93
C LEU A 76 -0.45 18.56 -23.18
N LEU A 77 -1.02 19.13 -24.24
CA LEU A 77 -0.29 19.45 -25.48
C LEU A 77 0.73 20.60 -25.32
N ARG A 78 0.61 21.42 -24.27
CA ARG A 78 1.57 22.50 -23.96
C ARG A 78 2.73 22.04 -23.09
N GLU A 79 2.57 20.92 -22.39
CA GLU A 79 3.54 20.36 -21.44
C GLU A 79 4.35 19.17 -22.03
N SER A 80 4.04 18.75 -23.26
CA SER A 80 4.74 17.71 -24.04
C SER A 80 5.84 18.28 -24.91
#